data_AF-A0A956WFU1-F1
#
_entry.id   AF-A0A956WFU1-F1
#
_cell.length_a   1.000
_cell.length_b   1.000
_cell.length_c   1.000
_cell.angle_alpha   90.00
_cell.angle_beta   90.00
_cell.angle_gamma   90.00
#
_symmetry.space_group_name_H-M   'P 1'
#
loop_
_entity.id
_entity.type
_entity.pdbx_description
1 polymer ?
#
loop_
_entity_poly.entity_id
_entity_poly.type
_entity_poly.pdbx_seq_one_letter_code
_entity_poly.pdbx_strand_id
1 'polypeptide(L)' 'MSDRSQPSGGKRKRVSAETASPGATLGDWIRVSRMQQSMSQRELADRSGLSRSYLCDIERGR' A
#
# COMPACT_ATOMS: atom_id res chain seq x y z
N MET A 1 45.82 -0.75 23.91
CA MET A 1 45.65 -1.48 22.64
C MET A 1 44.37 -2.30 22.76
N SER A 2 43.22 -1.71 22.47
CA SER A 2 42.54 -1.69 21.16
C SER A 2 41.25 -2.48 21.39
N ASP A 3 40.13 -1.78 21.56
CA ASP A 3 39.19 -1.48 20.48
C ASP A 3 38.51 -2.74 19.95
N ARG A 4 37.26 -2.97 20.37
CA ARG A 4 36.14 -3.07 19.44
C ARG A 4 34.81 -3.06 20.22
N SER A 5 34.20 -1.88 20.31
CA SER A 5 32.75 -1.79 20.50
C SER A 5 32.05 -2.51 19.34
N GLN A 6 31.10 -3.40 19.65
CA GLN A 6 30.18 -3.96 18.67
C GLN A 6 28.79 -3.34 18.91
N PRO A 7 28.32 -2.39 18.08
CA PRO A 7 26.92 -1.98 18.06
C PRO A 7 26.17 -2.86 17.05
N SER A 8 25.64 -4.00 17.50
CA SER A 8 24.85 -4.86 16.62
C SER A 8 23.39 -4.40 16.59
N GLY A 9 23.08 -3.60 15.57
CA GLY A 9 21.83 -3.69 14.80
C GLY A 9 20.55 -3.50 15.59
N GLY A 10 20.10 -2.24 15.70
CA GLY A 10 18.71 -1.92 16.00
C GLY A 10 17.81 -2.66 15.01
N LYS A 11 17.15 -3.73 15.49
CA LYS A 11 16.09 -4.43 14.77
C LYS A 11 15.02 -3.39 14.45
N ARG A 12 15.02 -2.88 13.21
CA ARG A 12 13.89 -2.10 12.70
C ARG A 12 12.68 -3.02 12.72
N LYS A 13 11.94 -2.98 13.83
CA LYS A 13 10.67 -3.66 14.00
C LYS A 13 9.75 -3.09 12.93
N ARG A 14 9.58 -3.83 11.84
CA ARG A 14 8.56 -3.50 10.83
C ARG A 14 7.26 -3.39 11.61
N VAL A 15 6.68 -2.20 11.57
CA VAL A 15 5.40 -1.93 12.22
C VAL A 15 4.41 -2.92 11.63
N SER A 16 3.80 -3.72 12.49
CA SER A 16 2.86 -4.77 12.13
C SER A 16 1.73 -4.15 11.30
N ALA A 17 1.53 -4.67 10.08
CA ALA A 17 0.37 -4.39 9.26
C ALA A 17 -0.84 -5.19 9.79
N GLU A 18 -1.25 -4.92 11.02
CA GLU A 18 -2.43 -5.53 11.66
C GLU A 18 -3.70 -4.78 11.23
N THR A 19 -4.07 -4.87 9.95
CA THR A 19 -5.46 -4.64 9.47
C THR A 19 -5.77 -5.33 8.13
N ALA A 20 -4.79 -5.91 7.44
CA ALA A 20 -5.08 -6.67 6.23
C ALA A 20 -5.55 -8.08 6.61
N SER A 21 -6.87 -8.27 6.69
CA SER A 21 -7.47 -9.61 6.72
C SER A 21 -6.86 -10.44 5.58
N PRO A 22 -6.48 -11.71 5.83
CA PRO A 22 -6.00 -12.61 4.78
C PRO A 22 -7.14 -12.83 3.79
N GLY A 23 -7.16 -12.06 2.71
CA GLY A 23 -8.26 -12.02 1.74
C GLY A 23 -8.44 -10.70 0.98
N ALA A 24 -7.85 -9.59 1.44
CA ALA A 24 -7.90 -8.32 0.69
C ALA A 24 -6.73 -8.22 -0.29
N THR A 25 -7.03 -8.13 -1.58
CA THR A 25 -6.03 -7.88 -2.63
C THR A 25 -5.58 -6.42 -2.63
N LEU A 26 -4.50 -6.10 -3.34
CA LEU A 26 -4.10 -4.70 -3.58
C LEU A 26 -5.26 -3.90 -4.21
N GLY A 27 -6.00 -4.50 -5.14
CA GLY A 27 -7.15 -3.87 -5.78
C GLY A 27 -8.26 -3.52 -4.80
N ASP A 28 -8.53 -4.41 -3.85
CA ASP A 28 -9.52 -4.16 -2.78
C ASP A 28 -9.08 -3.01 -1.89
N TRP A 29 -7.80 -2.98 -1.51
CA TRP A 29 -7.24 -1.89 -0.71
C TRP A 29 -7.37 -0.55 -1.43
N ILE A 30 -7.00 -0.48 -2.72
CA ILE A 30 -7.12 0.74 -3.53
C ILE A 30 -8.57 1.21 -3.58
N ARG A 31 -9.50 0.29 -3.87
CA ARG A 31 -10.93 0.61 -3.96
C ARG A 31 -11.48 1.16 -2.64
N VAL A 32 -11.16 0.50 -1.52
CA VAL A 32 -11.60 0.93 -0.18
C VAL A 32 -11.02 2.30 0.17
N SER A 33 -9.71 2.50 -0.01
CA SER A 33 -9.06 3.78 0.26
C SER A 33 -9.60 4.92 -0.60
N ARG A 34 -9.96 4.64 -1.87
CA ARG A 34 -10.60 5.61 -2.75
C ARG A 34 -11.99 6.01 -2.24
N MET A 35 -12.81 5.04 -1.84
CA MET A 35 -14.16 5.29 -1.34
C MET A 35 -14.17 6.04 0.00
N GLN A 36 -13.22 5.75 0.90
CA GLN A 36 -13.06 6.49 2.17
C GLN A 36 -12.75 7.98 1.95
N GLN A 37 -12.14 8.31 0.82
CA GLN A 37 -11.84 9.69 0.43
C GLN A 37 -12.94 10.29 -0.47
N SER A 38 -14.09 9.61 -0.62
CA SER A 38 -15.20 10.03 -1.48
C SER A 38 -14.80 10.31 -2.93
N MET A 39 -13.75 9.65 -3.42
CA MET A 39 -13.26 9.82 -4.79
C MET A 39 -13.92 8.84 -5.76
N SER A 40 -14.25 9.32 -6.95
CA SER A 40 -14.61 8.47 -8.08
C SER A 40 -13.37 7.78 -8.66
N GLN A 41 -13.58 6.67 -9.37
CA GLN A 41 -12.50 5.98 -10.09
C GLN A 41 -11.86 6.88 -11.15
N ARG A 42 -12.63 7.80 -11.75
CA ARG A 42 -12.10 8.75 -12.73
C ARG A 42 -11.14 9.73 -12.06
N GLU A 43 -11.53 10.32 -10.94
CA GLU A 43 -10.66 11.26 -10.20
C GLU A 43 -9.36 10.61 -9.73
N LEU A 44 -9.42 9.35 -9.24
CA LEU A 44 -8.20 8.65 -8.86
C LEU A 44 -7.31 8.35 -10.07
N ALA A 45 -7.90 7.97 -11.19
CA ALA A 45 -7.16 7.75 -12.44
C ALA A 45 -6.47 9.03 -12.91
N ASP A 46 -7.19 10.16 -12.93
CA ASP A 46 -6.67 11.46 -13.32
C ASP A 46 -5.51 11.90 -12.40
N ARG A 47 -5.64 11.70 -11.08
CA ARG A 47 -4.58 12.04 -10.09
C ARG A 47 -3.35 11.13 -10.18
N SER A 48 -3.53 9.87 -10.59
CA SER A 48 -2.45 8.88 -10.70
C SER A 48 -1.80 8.84 -12.08
N GLY A 49 -2.33 9.59 -13.05
CA GLY A 49 -1.87 9.53 -14.44
C GLY A 49 -2.20 8.20 -15.12
N LEU A 50 -3.16 7.43 -14.59
CA LEU A 50 -3.60 6.15 -15.14
C LEU A 50 -4.85 6.35 -16.00
N SER A 51 -5.09 5.44 -16.94
CA SER A 51 -6.40 5.38 -17.57
C SER A 51 -7.43 4.83 -16.57
N ARG A 52 -8.67 5.33 -16.65
CA ARG A 52 -9.78 4.81 -15.82
C ARG A 52 -9.94 3.29 -15.98
N SER A 53 -9.84 2.77 -17.20
CA SER A 53 -9.99 1.33 -17.48
C SER A 53 -8.89 0.51 -16.80
N TYR A 54 -7.65 0.98 -16.86
CA TYR A 54 -6.53 0.30 -16.21
C TYR A 54 -6.67 0.29 -14.68
N LEU A 55 -7.07 1.42 -14.08
CA LEU A 55 -7.39 1.46 -12.65
C LEU A 55 -8.55 0.51 -12.29
N CYS A 56 -9.51 0.33 -13.20
CA CYS A 56 -10.63 -0.59 -13.04
C CYS A 56 -10.20 -2.07 -13.03
N ASP A 57 -9.15 -2.41 -13.77
CA ASP A 57 -8.59 -3.76 -13.79
C ASP A 57 -7.73 -4.03 -12.56
N ILE A 58 -6.94 -3.03 -12.11
CA ILE A 58 -6.22 -3.09 -10.83
C ILE A 58 -7.20 -3.31 -9.66
N GLU A 59 -8.29 -2.54 -9.57
CA GLU A 59 -9.31 -2.70 -8.52
C GLU A 59 -10.03 -4.06 -8.57
N ARG A 60 -9.87 -4.85 -9.64
CA ARG A 60 -10.43 -6.20 -9.79
C ARG A 60 -9.38 -7.32 -9.81
N GLY A 61 -8.10 -6.99 -9.68
CA GLY A 61 -7.00 -7.96 -9.67
C GLY A 61 -6.68 -8.60 -11.02
N ARG A 62 -6.87 -7.85 -12.12
CA ARG A 62 -6.44 -8.26 -13.47
C ARG A 62 -5.13 -7.60 -13.87
#